data_AF-A0AA45RU97-F1
#
_entry.id   AF-A0AA45RU97-F1
#
_cell.length_a   1.000
_cell.length_b   1.000
_cell.length_c   1.000
_cell.angle_alpha   90.00
_cell.angle_beta   90.00
_cell.angle_gamma   90.00
#
_symmetry.space_group_name_H-M   'P 1'
#
loop_
_entity.id
_entity.type
_entity.pdbx_description
1 polymer ?
#
loop_
_entity_poly.entity_id
_entity_poly.type
_entity_poly.pdbx_seq_one_letter_code
_entity_poly.pdbx_strand_id
1 'polypeptide(L)' 'MINADQLKEIQELVRSAQPDNFKPLMYVIPGEPVAALLNFVPLEQRASLFSEEYIIENLPRNLFDAIEL' A
#
# COMPACT_ATOMS: atom_id res chain seq x y z
N MET A 1 1.71 -4.12 11.06
CA MET A 1 3.09 -4.56 10.91
C MET A 1 3.08 -5.92 10.25
N ILE A 2 3.82 -6.08 9.16
CA ILE A 2 3.96 -7.37 8.47
C ILE A 2 4.83 -8.32 9.30
N ASN A 3 4.52 -9.61 9.29
CA ASN A 3 5.39 -10.62 9.88
C ASN A 3 6.39 -11.18 8.85
N ALA A 4 7.33 -12.01 9.30
CA ALA A 4 8.39 -12.56 8.45
C ALA A 4 7.87 -13.45 7.31
N ASP A 5 6.80 -14.23 7.56
CA ASP A 5 6.23 -15.13 6.55
C ASP A 5 5.51 -14.35 5.45
N GLN A 6 4.74 -13.32 5.83
CA GLN A 6 4.08 -12.41 4.90
C GLN A 6 5.08 -11.62 4.06
N LEU A 7 6.18 -11.15 4.66
CA LEU A 7 7.25 -10.48 3.92
C LEU A 7 7.85 -11.38 2.85
N LYS A 8 8.10 -12.65 3.19
CA LYS A 8 8.65 -13.63 2.25
C LYS A 8 7.71 -13.89 1.08
N GLU A 9 6.41 -14.05 1.35
CA GLU A 9 5.39 -14.23 0.31
C GLU A 9 5.34 -13.03 -0.65
N ILE A 10 5.36 -11.79 -0.14
CA ILE A 10 5.40 -10.57 -0.95
C ILE A 10 6.64 -10.55 -1.84
N GLN A 11 7.81 -10.89 -1.30
CA GLN A 11 9.06 -10.93 -2.05
C GLN A 11 9.02 -11.98 -3.18
N GLU A 12 8.41 -13.14 -2.95
CA GLU A 12 8.25 -14.18 -3.96
C GLU A 12 7.33 -13.74 -5.10
N LEU A 13 6.19 -13.12 -4.78
CA LEU A 13 5.25 -12.58 -5.76
C LEU A 13 5.92 -11.51 -6.65
N VAL A 14 6.66 -10.58 -6.06
CA VAL A 14 7.36 -9.53 -6.82
C VAL A 14 8.44 -10.12 -7.72
N ARG A 15 9.25 -11.07 -7.22
CA ARG A 15 10.27 -11.76 -8.03
C ARG A 15 9.66 -12.47 -9.24
N SER A 16 8.46 -13.03 -9.09
CA SER A 16 7.76 -13.70 -10.19
C SER A 16 7.24 -12.74 -11.26
N ALA A 17 7.06 -11.46 -10.94
CA ALA A 17 6.48 -10.44 -11.82
C ALA A 17 7.52 -9.71 -12.72
N GLN A 18 8.80 -10.11 -12.66
CA GLN A 18 9.99 -9.57 -13.35
C GLN A 18 9.81 -8.34 -14.27
N PRO A 19 10.34 -7.19 -13.82
CA PRO A 19 11.21 -6.38 -14.66
C PRO A 19 12.60 -6.19 -14.01
N ASP A 20 13.68 -6.52 -14.74
CA ASP A 20 15.07 -6.56 -14.24
C ASP A 20 15.62 -5.26 -13.63
N ASN A 21 14.94 -4.13 -13.83
CA ASN A 21 15.30 -2.81 -13.28
C ASN A 21 14.20 -2.20 -12.40
N PHE A 22 13.15 -2.96 -12.08
CA PHE A 22 12.07 -2.46 -11.25
C PHE A 22 12.39 -2.70 -9.78
N LYS A 23 12.77 -1.62 -9.10
CA LYS A 23 12.97 -1.55 -7.64
C LYS A 23 11.85 -0.75 -7.01
N PRO A 24 10.62 -1.28 -6.94
CA PRO A 24 9.51 -0.54 -6.38
C PRO A 24 9.72 -0.37 -4.88
N LEU A 25 9.55 0.86 -4.41
CA LEU A 25 9.31 1.10 -2.99
C LEU A 25 7.85 0.76 -2.71
N MET A 26 7.61 -0.33 -2.00
CA MET A 26 6.26 -0.80 -1.69
C MET A 26 5.87 -0.37 -0.27
N TYR A 27 4.71 0.27 -0.13
CA TYR A 27 4.14 0.60 1.18
C TYR A 27 3.03 -0.41 1.51
N VAL A 28 3.14 -1.05 2.67
CA VAL A 28 2.13 -2.00 3.16
C VAL A 28 1.39 -1.39 4.31
N ILE A 29 0.06 -1.31 4.18
CA ILE A 29 -0.85 -0.71 5.15
C ILE A 29 -1.86 -1.79 5.58
N PRO A 30 -1.98 -2.12 6.88
CA PRO A 30 -2.94 -3.10 7.38
C PRO A 30 -4.36 -2.54 7.31
N GLY A 31 -5.29 -3.30 6.73
CA GLY A 31 -6.65 -2.83 6.45
C GLY A 31 -7.46 -2.47 7.70
N GLU A 32 -7.68 -3.42 8.61
CA GLU A 32 -8.56 -3.25 9.79
C GLU A 32 -8.20 -2.02 10.66
N PRO A 33 -6.96 -1.84 11.15
CA PRO A 33 -6.62 -0.71 12.03
C PRO A 33 -6.59 0.65 11.30
N VAL A 34 -6.59 0.66 9.97
CA VAL A 34 -6.51 1.89 9.16
C VAL A 34 -7.87 2.26 8.55
N ALA A 35 -8.84 1.33 8.52
CA ALA A 35 -10.14 1.54 7.90
C ALA A 35 -10.87 2.78 8.44
N ALA A 36 -10.77 3.05 9.74
CA ALA A 36 -11.38 4.23 10.38
C ALA A 36 -10.68 5.56 10.04
N LEU A 37 -9.49 5.52 9.43
CA LEU A 37 -8.72 6.70 9.01
C LEU A 37 -8.95 7.05 7.53
N LEU A 38 -9.64 6.18 6.78
CA LEU A 38 -9.93 6.39 5.37
C LEU A 38 -11.01 7.45 5.19
N ASN A 39 -10.72 8.45 4.36
CA ASN A 39 -11.72 9.39 3.85
C ASN A 39 -11.89 9.19 2.36
N PHE A 40 -13.10 9.38 1.85
CA PHE A 40 -13.33 9.37 0.40
C PHE A 40 -12.71 10.60 -0.24
N VAL A 41 -12.06 10.42 -1.39
CA VAL A 41 -11.64 11.54 -2.23
C VAL A 41 -12.86 12.07 -3.00
N PRO A 42 -13.16 13.38 -2.93
CA PRO A 42 -14.22 14.00 -3.74
C PRO A 42 -13.99 13.74 -5.23
N LEU A 43 -15.06 13.51 -5.99
CA LEU A 43 -14.96 13.14 -7.42
C LEU A 43 -14.09 14.11 -8.23
N GLU A 44 -14.19 15.42 -7.96
CA GLU A 44 -13.43 16.47 -8.65
C GLU A 44 -11.92 16.39 -8.42
N GLN A 45 -11.49 15.70 -7.36
CA GLN A 45 -10.08 15.57 -6.94
C GLN A 45 -9.49 14.19 -7.25
N ARG A 46 -10.30 13.26 -7.75
CA ARG A 46 -9.84 11.91 -8.09
C ARG A 46 -8.94 11.93 -9.31
N ALA A 47 -7.91 11.09 -9.30
CA ALA A 47 -7.05 10.89 -10.47
C ALA A 47 -7.80 10.19 -11.61
N SER A 48 -8.79 9.35 -11.29
CA SER A 48 -9.68 8.73 -12.26
C SER A 48 -11.15 8.84 -11.85
N LEU A 49 -12.00 9.20 -12.82
CA LEU A 49 -13.45 9.37 -12.61
C LEU A 49 -14.19 8.07 -12.30
N PHE A 50 -13.60 6.93 -12.67
CA PHE A 50 -14.25 5.62 -12.59
C PHE A 50 -13.69 4.73 -11.48
N SER A 51 -12.73 5.22 -10.71
CA SER A 51 -12.16 4.51 -9.56
C SER A 51 -12.65 5.09 -8.24
N GLU A 52 -12.87 4.21 -7.26
CA GLU A 52 -12.94 4.62 -5.88
C GLU A 52 -11.53 4.99 -5.40
N GLU A 53 -11.42 6.13 -4.74
CA GLU A 53 -10.16 6.63 -4.21
C GLU A 53 -10.38 7.09 -2.77
N TYR A 54 -9.40 6.76 -1.93
CA TYR A 54 -9.40 7.05 -0.50
C TYR A 54 -8.14 7.83 -0.14
N ILE A 55 -8.26 8.75 0.81
CA ILE A 55 -7.15 9.54 1.36
C ILE A 55 -6.98 9.25 2.85
N ILE A 56 -5.72 9.12 3.26
CA ILE A 56 -5.30 9.05 4.67
C ILE A 56 -4.33 10.19 4.91
N GLU A 57 -4.75 11.21 5.66
CA GLU A 57 -3.92 12.41 5.89
C GLU A 57 -2.90 12.21 7.03
N ASN A 58 -3.26 11.42 8.04
CA ASN A 58 -2.48 11.25 9.27
C ASN A 58 -2.24 9.77 9.59
N LEU A 59 -1.57 9.04 8.68
CA LEU A 59 -1.26 7.62 8.88
C LEU A 59 -0.16 7.47 9.96
N PRO A 60 -0.44 6.82 11.11
CA PRO A 60 0.58 6.59 12.13
C PRO A 60 1.74 5.75 11.59
N ARG A 61 2.97 6.10 11.96
CA ARG A 61 4.19 5.45 11.43
C ARG A 61 4.25 3.95 11.71
N ASN A 62 3.66 3.48 12.81
CA ASN A 62 3.60 2.06 13.18
C ASN A 62 2.50 1.28 12.42
N LEU A 63 1.66 1.97 11.65
CA LEU A 63 0.60 1.39 10.83
C LEU A 63 0.96 1.35 9.34
N PHE A 64 2.23 1.47 8.99
CA PHE A 64 2.70 1.10 7.67
C PHE A 64 4.15 0.63 7.69
N ASP A 65 4.48 -0.26 6.77
CA ASP A 65 5.83 -0.72 6.51
C ASP A 65 6.23 -0.30 5.09
N ALA A 66 7.49 0.09 4.92
CA ALA A 66 8.09 0.35 3.60
C ALA A 66 9.04 -0.80 3.28
N ILE A 67 8.79 -1.49 2.17
CA ILE A 67 9.59 -2.60 1.69
C ILE A 67 10.34 -2.11 0.44
N GLU A 68 11.66 -2.08 0.55
CA GLU A 68 12.55 -1.94 -0.60
C GLU A 68 12.86 -3.35 -1.14
N LEU A 69 12.73 -3.52 -2.46
CA LEU A 69 12.77 -4.81 -3.15
C LEU A 69 13.93 -4.88 -4.14
#